data_AF-A0A933SZD9-F1
#
_entry.id   AF-A0A933SZD9-F1
#
_cell.length_a   1.000
_cell.length_b   1.000
_cell.length_c   1.000
_cell.angle_alpha   90.00
_cell.angle_beta   90.00
_cell.angle_gamma   90.00
#
_symmetry.space_group_name_H-M   'P 1'
#
loop_
_entity.id
_entity.type
_entity.pdbx_description
1 polymer ?
#
loop_
_entity_poly.entity_id
_entity_poly.type
_entity_poly.pdbx_seq_one_letter_code
_entity_poly.pdbx_strand_id
1 'polypeptide(L)'
;MFIVCLLSFLFLPSIVHAWGPLTHVYLGNQIIDFGAAAIPPVIYGVIKKFKNDFLYGNLSADIILGRKFQGFEKNSHSWDIAWKLLEISKTDRQKAFAYGYLTHLCADTVVHNLKGPRQPFKHSIIEVKADSIVNKKYSKILKGLDKIMQKKNDVVLEDTLESLIFSFKTNKRIFKGFLLLSGLPNYRPVSNFINKRLPYEIPVVDIYDFRQESLRRMFELLKNGRDSDVLKEHPLGSISKRFS
;
A
#
# COMPACT_ATOMS: atom_id res chain seq x y z
N MET A 1 -8.68 23.87 -11.77
CA MET A 1 -8.00 23.25 -10.59
C MET A 1 -8.25 21.75 -10.49
N PHE A 2 -9.50 21.26 -10.49
CA PHE A 2 -9.83 19.83 -10.35
C PHE A 2 -9.28 18.94 -11.50
N ILE A 3 -9.39 19.42 -12.76
CA ILE A 3 -8.82 18.74 -13.94
C ILE A 3 -7.29 18.69 -13.89
N VAL A 4 -6.65 19.75 -13.38
CA VAL A 4 -5.19 19.78 -13.20
C VAL A 4 -4.77 18.76 -12.15
N CYS A 5 -5.48 18.62 -11.02
CA CYS A 5 -5.18 17.58 -10.03
C CYS A 5 -5.40 16.16 -10.56
N LEU A 6 -6.45 15.93 -11.35
CA LEU A 6 -6.74 14.64 -11.98
C LEU A 6 -5.69 14.28 -13.05
N LEU A 7 -5.32 15.24 -13.90
CA LEU A 7 -4.25 15.07 -14.89
C LEU A 7 -2.90 14.87 -14.19
N SER A 8 -2.63 15.56 -13.09
CA SER A 8 -1.43 15.31 -12.27
C SER A 8 -1.37 13.86 -11.75
N PHE A 9 -2.53 13.28 -11.39
CA PHE A 9 -2.63 11.89 -10.95
C PHE A 9 -2.40 10.90 -12.10
N LEU A 10 -2.96 11.17 -13.29
CA LEU A 10 -2.79 10.33 -14.48
C LEU A 10 -1.39 10.42 -15.10
N PHE A 11 -0.72 11.57 -14.96
CA PHE A 11 0.62 11.84 -15.50
C PHE A 11 1.76 11.66 -14.49
N LEU A 12 1.49 11.19 -13.26
CA LEU A 12 2.53 10.73 -12.33
C LEU A 12 2.89 9.27 -12.70
N PRO A 13 3.89 9.00 -13.56
CA PRO A 13 4.03 7.71 -14.23
C PRO A 13 4.67 6.64 -13.33
N SER A 14 4.74 6.86 -12.01
CA SER A 14 5.55 6.07 -11.09
C SER A 14 4.89 5.74 -9.75
N ILE A 15 3.66 6.21 -9.50
CA ILE A 15 2.92 5.96 -8.24
C ILE A 15 1.82 4.91 -8.42
N VAL A 16 1.42 4.60 -9.66
CA VAL A 16 0.04 4.17 -9.94
C VAL A 16 -0.07 2.69 -10.33
N HIS A 17 0.59 1.87 -9.51
CA HIS A 17 0.49 0.43 -9.56
C HIS A 17 0.53 -0.06 -8.11
N ALA A 18 -0.50 0.16 -7.29
CA ALA A 18 -0.64 -0.31 -5.90
C ALA A 18 -2.00 0.14 -5.37
N TRP A 19 -2.58 -0.48 -4.33
CA TRP A 19 -3.85 0.04 -3.79
C TRP A 19 -3.75 1.52 -3.36
N GLY A 20 -4.86 2.25 -3.45
CA GLY A 20 -4.90 3.62 -2.92
C GLY A 20 -4.72 3.66 -1.39
N PRO A 21 -4.25 4.79 -0.82
CA PRO A 21 -3.97 4.90 0.62
C PRO A 21 -5.17 4.59 1.52
N LEU A 22 -6.39 4.98 1.12
CA LEU A 22 -7.56 4.68 1.94
C LEU A 22 -7.85 3.18 1.94
N THR A 23 -7.64 2.50 0.83
CA THR A 23 -7.79 1.04 0.74
C THR A 23 -6.75 0.34 1.61
N HIS A 24 -5.49 0.78 1.64
CA HIS A 24 -4.50 0.23 2.59
C HIS A 24 -4.89 0.47 4.06
N VAL A 25 -5.37 1.66 4.43
CA VAL A 25 -5.85 1.90 5.80
C VAL A 25 -7.05 1.01 6.14
N TYR A 26 -7.96 0.81 5.18
CA TYR A 26 -9.09 -0.12 5.34
C TYR A 26 -8.59 -1.54 5.61
N LEU A 27 -7.75 -2.08 4.72
CA LEU A 27 -7.23 -3.45 4.81
C LEU A 27 -6.45 -3.66 6.12
N GLY A 28 -5.58 -2.72 6.48
CA GLY A 28 -4.84 -2.78 7.74
C GLY A 28 -5.74 -2.76 8.98
N ASN A 29 -6.83 -1.98 8.96
CA ASN A 29 -7.80 -2.03 10.06
C ASN A 29 -8.51 -3.38 10.16
N GLN A 30 -8.80 -4.06 9.03
CA GLN A 30 -9.38 -5.40 9.10
C GLN A 30 -8.45 -6.42 9.78
N ILE A 31 -7.13 -6.31 9.59
CA ILE A 31 -6.16 -7.13 10.33
C ILE A 31 -6.25 -6.85 11.84
N ILE A 32 -6.34 -5.57 12.25
CA ILE A 32 -6.45 -5.19 13.66
C ILE A 32 -7.75 -5.69 14.31
N ASP A 33 -8.85 -5.68 13.55
CA ASP A 33 -10.19 -6.04 14.02
C ASP A 33 -10.37 -7.57 14.08
N PHE A 34 -9.89 -8.31 13.08
CA PHE A 34 -10.15 -9.75 12.94
C PHE A 34 -8.93 -10.66 13.19
N GLY A 35 -7.73 -10.10 13.33
CA GLY A 35 -6.50 -10.88 13.44
C GLY A 35 -6.41 -11.80 14.66
N ALA A 36 -7.12 -11.50 15.75
CA ALA A 36 -7.09 -12.31 16.97
C ALA A 36 -7.42 -13.79 16.72
N ALA A 37 -8.29 -14.07 15.75
CA ALA A 37 -8.72 -15.42 15.42
C ALA A 37 -7.91 -16.07 14.27
N ALA A 38 -7.05 -15.31 13.58
CA ALA A 38 -6.48 -15.72 12.29
C ALA A 38 -4.94 -15.77 12.26
N ILE A 39 -4.25 -15.07 13.16
CA ILE A 39 -2.78 -14.98 13.17
C ILE A 39 -2.20 -15.34 14.55
N PRO A 40 -0.90 -15.70 14.65
CA PRO A 40 -0.26 -16.04 15.92
C PRO A 40 -0.46 -14.97 17.00
N PRO A 41 -0.81 -15.35 18.25
CA PRO A 41 -1.11 -14.39 19.33
C PRO A 41 0.01 -13.39 19.61
N VAL A 42 1.27 -13.81 19.46
CA VAL A 42 2.45 -12.95 19.66
C VAL A 42 2.48 -11.81 18.62
N ILE A 43 2.24 -12.13 17.35
CA ILE A 43 2.20 -11.15 16.26
C ILE A 43 0.99 -10.23 16.44
N TYR A 44 -0.19 -10.81 16.70
CA TYR A 44 -1.40 -10.03 16.95
C TYR A 44 -1.25 -9.08 18.13
N GLY A 45 -0.64 -9.51 19.24
CA GLY A 45 -0.41 -8.68 20.41
C GLY A 45 0.42 -7.45 20.10
N VAL A 46 1.48 -7.60 19.30
CA VAL A 46 2.32 -6.48 18.82
C VAL A 46 1.51 -5.53 17.93
N ILE A 47 0.81 -6.06 16.93
CA ILE A 47 -0.01 -5.26 15.99
C ILE A 47 -1.10 -4.49 16.75
N LYS A 48 -1.82 -5.15 17.66
CA LYS A 48 -2.94 -4.56 18.41
C LYS A 48 -2.46 -3.46 19.35
N LYS A 49 -1.34 -3.68 20.05
CA LYS A 49 -0.74 -2.71 20.97
C LYS A 49 -0.19 -1.48 20.25
N PHE A 50 0.42 -1.67 19.07
CA PHE A 50 1.05 -0.61 18.28
C PHE A 50 0.35 -0.40 16.93
N LYS A 51 -0.99 -0.34 16.95
CA LYS A 51 -1.84 -0.24 15.76
C LYS A 51 -1.50 0.92 14.83
N ASN A 52 -1.07 2.06 15.37
CA ASN A 52 -0.76 3.24 14.56
C ASN A 52 0.56 3.06 13.81
N ASP A 53 1.57 2.43 14.44
CA ASP A 53 2.82 2.06 13.79
C ASP A 53 2.56 1.03 12.67
N PHE A 54 1.72 0.02 12.93
CA PHE A 54 1.29 -0.95 11.93
C PHE A 54 0.56 -0.30 10.74
N LEU A 55 -0.46 0.52 11.00
CA LEU A 55 -1.19 1.21 9.92
C LEU A 55 -0.28 2.14 9.12
N TYR A 56 0.70 2.76 9.77
CA TYR A 56 1.67 3.59 9.07
C TYR A 56 2.64 2.77 8.21
N GLY A 57 3.11 1.63 8.72
CA GLY A 57 3.90 0.67 7.93
C GLY A 57 3.15 0.23 6.68
N ASN A 58 1.86 -0.05 6.81
CA ASN A 58 0.97 -0.45 5.72
C ASN A 58 0.74 0.65 4.65
N LEU A 59 1.27 1.85 4.87
CA LEU A 59 1.25 2.98 3.94
C LEU A 59 2.64 3.35 3.43
N SER A 60 3.70 2.88 4.07
CA SER A 60 5.03 3.50 3.96
C SER A 60 5.86 2.99 2.80
N ALA A 61 5.53 1.83 2.22
CA ALA A 61 6.21 1.33 1.02
C ALA A 61 6.07 2.30 -0.18
N ASP A 62 4.96 3.03 -0.22
CA ASP A 62 4.66 4.05 -1.23
C ASP A 62 5.35 5.40 -1.04
N ILE A 63 6.10 5.59 0.04
CA ILE A 63 6.87 6.82 0.24
C ILE A 63 7.92 6.97 -0.87
N ILE A 64 8.53 5.87 -1.31
CA ILE A 64 9.67 5.88 -2.23
C ILE A 64 9.20 5.95 -3.68
N LEU A 65 9.51 7.04 -4.39
CA LEU A 65 9.08 7.29 -5.76
C LEU A 65 10.19 6.99 -6.78
N GLY A 66 9.82 6.94 -8.06
CA GLY A 66 10.77 6.70 -9.16
C GLY A 66 11.25 5.25 -9.25
N ARG A 67 10.55 4.32 -8.61
CA ARG A 67 10.91 2.90 -8.45
C ARG A 67 11.21 2.17 -9.76
N LYS A 68 10.56 2.57 -10.87
CA LYS A 68 10.79 2.03 -12.23
C LYS A 68 12.21 2.30 -12.76
N PHE A 69 12.92 3.26 -12.19
CA PHE A 69 14.29 3.61 -12.56
C PHE A 69 15.33 3.10 -11.54
N GLN A 70 14.91 2.32 -10.54
CA GLN A 70 15.79 1.63 -9.58
C GLN A 70 15.93 0.16 -9.99
N GLY A 71 17.08 -0.45 -9.72
CA GLY A 71 17.27 -1.90 -9.88
C GLY A 71 16.25 -2.68 -9.03
N PHE A 72 15.81 -3.85 -9.51
CA PHE A 72 14.74 -4.64 -8.89
C PHE A 72 14.97 -4.92 -7.40
N GLU A 73 16.20 -5.26 -7.02
CA GLU A 73 16.59 -5.59 -5.64
C GLU A 73 16.56 -4.38 -4.69
N LYS A 74 16.65 -3.15 -5.24
CA LYS A 74 16.69 -1.91 -4.46
C LYS A 74 15.32 -1.24 -4.33
N ASN A 75 14.28 -1.88 -4.85
CA ASN A 75 12.95 -1.33 -4.92
C ASN A 75 12.23 -1.50 -3.58
N SER A 76 11.57 -0.44 -3.09
CA SER A 76 10.76 -0.48 -1.86
C SER A 76 9.67 -1.56 -1.87
N HIS A 77 9.25 -2.03 -3.04
CA HIS A 77 8.30 -3.12 -3.20
C HIS A 77 9.00 -4.47 -3.41
N SER A 78 9.98 -4.75 -2.55
CA SER A 78 10.71 -6.01 -2.48
C SER A 78 10.44 -6.70 -1.14
N TRP A 79 10.26 -8.02 -1.19
CA TRP A 79 10.16 -8.84 0.01
C TRP A 79 11.41 -8.73 0.88
N ASP A 80 12.60 -8.63 0.29
CA ASP A 80 13.87 -8.56 1.02
C ASP A 80 13.95 -7.30 1.89
N ILE A 81 13.50 -6.15 1.37
CA ILE A 81 13.45 -4.90 2.14
C ILE A 81 12.46 -5.03 3.30
N ALA A 82 11.29 -5.60 3.05
CA ALA A 82 10.27 -5.78 4.08
C ALA A 82 10.72 -6.75 5.20
N TRP A 83 11.41 -7.83 4.84
CA TRP A 83 11.98 -8.78 5.80
C TRP A 83 13.17 -8.17 6.55
N LYS A 84 14.08 -7.48 5.87
CA LYS A 84 15.19 -6.73 6.49
C LYS A 84 14.67 -5.73 7.51
N LEU A 85 13.61 -4.99 7.18
CA LEU A 85 12.96 -4.06 8.08
C LEU A 85 12.43 -4.75 9.36
N LEU A 86 11.87 -5.96 9.23
CA LEU A 86 11.43 -6.75 10.37
C LEU A 86 12.61 -7.29 11.20
N GLU A 87 13.68 -7.75 10.55
CA GLU A 87 14.86 -8.31 11.20
C GLU A 87 15.64 -7.28 12.02
N ILE A 88 15.81 -6.06 11.49
CA ILE A 88 16.52 -4.99 12.20
C ILE A 88 15.66 -4.33 13.30
N SER A 89 14.37 -4.68 13.40
CA SER A 89 13.45 -4.07 14.37
C SER A 89 13.81 -4.43 15.80
N LYS A 90 14.26 -3.44 16.57
CA LYS A 90 14.71 -3.57 17.97
C LYS A 90 13.58 -3.46 18.98
N THR A 91 12.43 -2.92 18.58
CA THR A 91 11.29 -2.68 19.47
C THR A 91 10.00 -3.22 18.85
N ASP A 92 9.01 -3.52 19.69
CA ASP A 92 7.71 -3.97 19.22
C ASP A 92 6.98 -2.91 18.36
N ARG A 93 7.26 -1.62 18.57
CA ARG A 93 6.78 -0.54 17.67
C ARG A 93 7.32 -0.70 16.26
N GLN A 94 8.64 -0.93 16.13
CA GLN A 94 9.28 -1.14 14.84
C GLN A 94 8.81 -2.45 14.21
N LYS A 95 8.63 -3.52 14.99
CA LYS A 95 8.04 -4.78 14.49
C LYS A 95 6.63 -4.56 13.96
N ALA A 96 5.79 -3.80 14.67
CA ALA A 96 4.44 -3.47 14.20
C ALA A 96 4.49 -2.69 12.87
N PHE A 97 5.39 -1.70 12.76
CA PHE A 97 5.63 -0.99 11.51
C PHE A 97 6.07 -1.93 10.38
N ALA A 98 7.02 -2.84 10.64
CA ALA A 98 7.49 -3.81 9.66
C ALA A 98 6.39 -4.79 9.22
N TYR A 99 5.56 -5.29 10.14
CA TYR A 99 4.38 -6.10 9.80
C TYR A 99 3.41 -5.32 8.92
N GLY A 100 3.21 -4.03 9.19
CA GLY A 100 2.43 -3.14 8.33
C GLY A 100 2.99 -3.12 6.92
N TYR A 101 4.29 -2.89 6.79
CA TYR A 101 5.00 -2.83 5.51
C TYR A 101 4.88 -4.15 4.72
N LEU A 102 5.07 -5.29 5.38
CA LEU A 102 4.88 -6.61 4.78
C LEU A 102 3.45 -6.81 4.26
N THR A 103 2.45 -6.39 5.02
CA THR A 103 1.04 -6.52 4.62
C THR A 103 0.66 -5.59 3.47
N HIS A 104 1.36 -4.46 3.30
CA HIS A 104 1.18 -3.59 2.13
C HIS A 104 1.56 -4.35 0.86
N LEU A 105 2.75 -4.97 0.85
CA LEU A 105 3.21 -5.76 -0.30
C LEU A 105 2.27 -6.92 -0.61
N CYS A 106 1.73 -7.59 0.42
CA CYS A 106 0.72 -8.63 0.23
C CYS A 106 -0.51 -8.13 -0.52
N ALA A 107 -1.04 -6.97 -0.13
CA ALA A 107 -2.23 -6.40 -0.76
C ALA A 107 -1.96 -6.05 -2.23
N ASP A 108 -0.77 -5.52 -2.52
CA ASP A 108 -0.40 -5.10 -3.87
C ASP A 108 -0.24 -6.27 -4.83
N THR A 109 0.25 -7.43 -4.38
CA THR A 109 0.34 -8.64 -5.24
C THR A 109 -0.98 -8.96 -5.95
N VAL A 110 -2.14 -8.63 -5.35
CA VAL A 110 -3.46 -8.85 -5.96
C VAL A 110 -3.70 -7.93 -7.15
N VAL A 111 -3.53 -6.62 -6.97
CA VAL A 111 -3.79 -5.63 -8.03
C VAL A 111 -2.83 -5.81 -9.19
N HIS A 112 -1.59 -6.16 -8.90
CA HIS A 112 -0.55 -6.33 -9.91
C HIS A 112 -0.63 -7.62 -10.71
N ASN A 113 -1.25 -8.67 -10.15
CA ASN A 113 -1.42 -9.96 -10.82
C ASN A 113 -2.84 -10.15 -11.38
N LEU A 114 -3.64 -9.09 -11.48
CA LEU A 114 -4.92 -9.11 -12.16
C LEU A 114 -4.76 -9.55 -13.62
N LYS A 115 -5.27 -10.75 -13.92
CA LYS A 115 -5.29 -11.32 -15.27
C LYS A 115 -6.25 -10.51 -16.16
N GLY A 116 -5.92 -10.38 -17.45
CA GLY A 116 -6.75 -9.73 -18.45
C GLY A 116 -5.97 -8.81 -19.39
N PRO A 117 -6.63 -8.21 -20.39
CA PRO A 117 -5.97 -7.34 -21.36
C PRO A 117 -5.29 -6.16 -20.67
N ARG A 118 -4.03 -5.89 -21.03
CA ARG A 118 -3.28 -4.72 -20.57
C ARG A 118 -3.93 -3.48 -21.18
N GLN A 119 -4.65 -2.74 -20.36
CA GLN A 119 -5.33 -1.49 -20.74
C GLN A 119 -4.65 -0.31 -20.06
N PRO A 120 -4.42 0.81 -20.77
CA PRO A 120 -3.87 2.03 -20.17
C PRO A 120 -4.70 2.47 -18.96
N PHE A 121 -4.02 2.82 -17.86
CA PHE A 121 -4.65 3.35 -16.64
C PHE A 121 -5.63 2.43 -15.92
N LYS A 122 -5.76 1.14 -16.31
CA LYS A 122 -6.68 0.18 -15.66
C LYS A 122 -6.44 0.10 -14.16
N HIS A 123 -5.19 -0.04 -13.72
CA HIS A 123 -4.84 -0.14 -12.30
C HIS A 123 -5.17 1.17 -11.56
N SER A 124 -4.75 2.30 -12.12
CA SER A 124 -5.08 3.65 -11.63
C SER A 124 -6.58 3.86 -11.41
N ILE A 125 -7.41 3.34 -12.30
CA ILE A 125 -8.87 3.42 -12.20
C ILE A 125 -9.39 2.52 -11.07
N ILE A 126 -8.87 1.30 -10.94
CA ILE A 126 -9.21 0.38 -9.85
C ILE A 126 -8.91 1.03 -8.51
N GLU A 127 -7.73 1.62 -8.35
CA GLU A 127 -7.28 2.27 -7.12
C GLU A 127 -8.20 3.42 -6.71
N VAL A 128 -8.50 4.32 -7.66
CA VAL A 128 -9.38 5.47 -7.42
C VAL A 128 -10.80 5.01 -7.11
N LYS A 129 -11.32 4.00 -7.83
CA LYS A 129 -12.64 3.43 -7.55
C LYS A 129 -12.67 2.80 -6.16
N ALA A 130 -11.65 2.02 -5.81
CA ALA A 130 -11.52 1.38 -4.51
C ALA A 130 -11.53 2.42 -3.40
N ASP A 131 -10.63 3.41 -3.43
CA ASP A 131 -10.60 4.46 -2.41
C ASP A 131 -11.94 5.23 -2.31
N SER A 132 -12.63 5.43 -3.43
CA SER A 132 -13.93 6.11 -3.46
C SER A 132 -15.06 5.38 -2.72
N ILE A 133 -14.98 4.06 -2.58
CA ILE A 133 -15.96 3.24 -1.86
C ILE A 133 -15.55 2.95 -0.40
N VAL A 134 -14.38 3.40 0.04
CA VAL A 134 -13.93 3.27 1.43
C VAL A 134 -14.71 4.22 2.34
N ASN A 135 -15.18 3.73 3.49
CA ASN A 135 -15.90 4.55 4.46
C ASN A 135 -15.04 5.72 4.98
N LYS A 136 -15.65 6.90 5.14
CA LYS A 136 -14.99 8.13 5.64
C LYS A 136 -14.27 7.95 6.98
N LYS A 137 -14.63 6.96 7.81
CA LYS A 137 -13.93 6.64 9.06
C LYS A 137 -12.43 6.37 8.83
N TYR A 138 -12.06 5.73 7.72
CA TYR A 138 -10.66 5.41 7.42
C TYR A 138 -9.85 6.65 7.01
N SER A 139 -10.49 7.64 6.38
CA SER A 139 -9.87 8.97 6.16
C SER A 139 -9.59 9.69 7.48
N LYS A 140 -10.47 9.56 8.50
CA LYS A 140 -10.21 10.10 9.84
C LYS A 140 -9.03 9.39 10.51
N ILE A 141 -8.96 8.06 10.40
CA ILE A 141 -7.83 7.26 10.93
C ILE A 141 -6.52 7.71 10.27
N LEU A 142 -6.48 7.81 8.94
CA LEU A 142 -5.31 8.28 8.19
C LEU A 142 -4.83 9.65 8.68
N LYS A 143 -5.75 10.61 8.83
CA LYS A 143 -5.44 11.97 9.32
C LYS A 143 -5.01 12.00 10.79
N GLY A 144 -5.44 11.02 11.58
CA GLY A 144 -5.15 10.89 13.00
C GLY A 144 -3.82 10.21 13.33
N LEU A 145 -3.08 9.71 12.33
CA LEU A 145 -1.77 9.11 12.57
C LEU A 145 -0.78 10.15 13.12
N ASP A 146 -0.20 9.86 14.30
CA ASP A 146 0.69 10.77 15.01
C ASP A 146 1.97 11.08 14.21
N LYS A 147 2.34 12.36 14.14
CA LYS A 147 3.49 12.83 13.36
C LYS A 147 4.83 12.43 13.98
N ILE A 148 4.91 12.30 15.31
CA ILE A 148 6.15 11.94 15.99
C ILE A 148 6.47 10.47 15.72
N MET A 149 5.47 9.59 15.83
CA MET A 149 5.54 8.19 15.45
C MET A 149 5.95 8.03 13.98
N GLN A 150 5.31 8.78 13.06
CA GLN A 150 5.68 8.75 11.65
C GLN A 150 7.16 9.07 11.43
N LYS A 151 7.67 10.15 12.05
CA LYS A 151 9.08 10.54 11.95
C LYS A 151 10.03 9.47 12.49
N LYS A 152 9.68 8.81 13.59
CA LYS A 152 10.51 7.74 14.18
C LYS A 152 10.62 6.54 13.24
N ASN A 153 9.51 6.13 12.62
CA ASN A 153 9.50 5.03 11.66
C ASN A 153 10.09 5.42 10.31
N ASP A 154 9.98 6.69 9.91
CA ASP A 154 10.65 7.24 8.71
C ASP A 154 12.17 7.06 8.79
N VAL A 155 12.80 7.32 9.94
CA VAL A 155 14.24 7.11 10.14
C VAL A 155 14.61 5.63 9.94
N VAL A 156 13.85 4.72 10.53
CA VAL A 156 14.11 3.27 10.40
C VAL A 156 13.98 2.83 8.94
N LEU A 157 12.98 3.35 8.23
CA LEU A 157 12.79 3.05 6.81
C LEU A 157 13.92 3.63 5.96
N GLU A 158 14.30 4.89 6.19
CA GLU A 158 15.40 5.54 5.47
C GLU A 158 16.72 4.78 5.66
N ASP A 159 17.04 4.36 6.89
CA ASP A 159 18.24 3.58 7.21
C ASP A 159 18.26 2.18 6.58
N THR A 160 17.08 1.63 6.25
CA THR A 160 16.95 0.30 5.62
C THR A 160 17.23 0.35 4.11
N LEU A 161 16.96 1.50 3.48
CA LEU A 161 16.98 1.67 2.03
C LEU A 161 18.39 1.97 1.51
N GLU A 162 18.83 1.22 0.50
CA GLU A 162 20.22 1.25 0.04
C GLU A 162 20.51 2.37 -0.98
N SER A 163 19.53 2.82 -1.73
CA SER A 163 19.68 3.94 -2.66
C SER A 163 18.34 4.54 -3.04
N LEU A 164 18.22 5.87 -2.99
CA LEU A 164 17.03 6.59 -3.39
C LEU A 164 17.36 7.56 -4.53
N ILE A 165 16.51 7.62 -5.57
CA ILE A 165 16.66 8.60 -6.66
C ILE A 165 16.49 10.03 -6.13
N PHE A 166 15.55 10.22 -5.21
CA PHE A 166 15.34 11.47 -4.50
C PHE A 166 15.63 11.28 -3.02
N SER A 167 16.04 12.34 -2.31
CA SER A 167 16.14 12.28 -0.84
C SER A 167 14.85 11.76 -0.22
N PHE A 168 14.96 11.04 0.91
CA PHE A 168 13.79 10.54 1.62
C PHE A 168 12.83 11.69 1.97
N LYS A 169 13.36 12.86 2.34
CA LYS A 169 12.58 14.09 2.60
C LYS A 169 11.74 14.52 1.38
N THR A 170 12.29 14.47 0.18
CA THR A 170 11.58 14.82 -1.06
C THR A 170 10.47 13.81 -1.35
N ASN A 171 10.81 12.52 -1.32
CA ASN A 171 9.87 11.41 -1.43
C ASN A 171 8.70 11.57 -0.45
N LYS A 172 9.02 11.84 0.82
CA LYS A 172 8.04 12.03 1.88
C LYS A 172 7.13 13.23 1.66
N ARG A 173 7.64 14.33 1.11
CA ARG A 173 6.84 15.53 0.81
C ARG A 173 5.79 15.21 -0.26
N ILE A 174 6.19 14.51 -1.32
CA ILE A 174 5.27 14.13 -2.40
C ILE A 174 4.22 13.14 -1.89
N PHE A 175 4.65 12.11 -1.15
CA PHE A 175 3.76 11.15 -0.51
C PHE A 175 2.72 11.81 0.40
N LYS A 176 3.10 12.81 1.21
CA LYS A 176 2.15 13.58 2.02
C LYS A 176 1.11 14.31 1.16
N GLY A 177 1.51 14.86 0.02
CA GLY A 177 0.57 15.45 -0.94
C GLY A 177 -0.45 14.43 -1.45
N PHE A 178 0.02 13.23 -1.78
CA PHE A 178 -0.84 12.11 -2.22
C PHE A 178 -1.83 11.66 -1.12
N LEU A 179 -1.38 11.54 0.13
CA LEU A 179 -2.25 11.23 1.27
C LEU A 179 -3.32 12.31 1.49
N LEU A 180 -2.97 13.59 1.32
CA LEU A 180 -3.92 14.70 1.47
C LEU A 180 -5.03 14.63 0.42
N LEU A 181 -4.68 14.33 -0.83
CA LEU A 181 -5.65 14.11 -1.90
C LEU A 181 -6.56 12.92 -1.55
N SER A 182 -5.96 11.78 -1.19
CA SER A 182 -6.65 10.54 -0.73
C SER A 182 -7.59 10.78 0.43
N GLY A 183 -7.27 11.72 1.32
CA GLY A 183 -8.11 12.09 2.45
C GLY A 183 -9.30 13.01 2.12
N LEU A 184 -9.47 13.49 0.89
CA LEU A 184 -10.56 14.39 0.54
C LEU A 184 -11.92 13.67 0.53
N PRO A 185 -12.97 14.27 1.09
CA PRO A 185 -14.26 13.60 1.30
C PRO A 185 -15.07 13.34 0.03
N ASN A 186 -14.63 13.85 -1.13
CA ASN A 186 -15.43 13.87 -2.36
C ASN A 186 -14.67 13.30 -3.56
N TYR A 187 -14.56 11.97 -3.58
CA TYR A 187 -14.06 11.19 -4.72
C TYR A 187 -15.13 10.94 -5.79
N ARG A 188 -16.40 11.21 -5.48
CA ARG A 188 -17.54 11.02 -6.39
C ARG A 188 -17.38 11.75 -7.73
N PRO A 189 -16.92 13.01 -7.81
CA PRO A 189 -16.74 13.68 -9.10
C PRO A 189 -15.68 13.01 -9.98
N VAL A 190 -14.60 12.48 -9.39
CA VAL A 190 -13.54 11.76 -10.11
C VAL A 190 -14.05 10.40 -10.59
N SER A 191 -14.65 9.62 -9.70
CA SER A 191 -15.24 8.32 -10.04
C SER A 191 -16.33 8.45 -11.11
N ASN A 192 -17.20 9.47 -10.99
CA ASN A 192 -18.23 9.78 -11.99
C ASN A 192 -17.63 10.23 -13.32
N PHE A 193 -16.54 11.00 -13.32
CA PHE A 193 -15.84 11.39 -14.55
C PHE A 193 -15.25 10.15 -15.25
N ILE A 194 -14.60 9.26 -14.49
CA ILE A 194 -14.05 7.99 -15.00
C ILE A 194 -15.16 7.14 -15.61
N ASN A 195 -16.25 6.89 -14.87
CA ASN A 195 -17.36 6.06 -15.33
C ASN A 195 -18.06 6.62 -16.58
N LYS A 196 -18.14 7.95 -16.73
CA LYS A 196 -18.82 8.60 -17.86
C LYS A 196 -17.95 8.73 -19.11
N ARG A 197 -16.62 8.77 -18.97
CA ARG A 197 -15.70 9.13 -20.07
C ARG A 197 -14.71 8.05 -20.46
N LEU A 198 -14.51 7.03 -19.63
CA LEU A 198 -13.58 5.94 -19.92
C LEU A 198 -14.36 4.64 -20.16
N PRO A 199 -14.01 3.85 -21.21
CA PRO A 199 -14.73 2.64 -21.60
C PRO A 199 -14.47 1.44 -20.68
N TYR A 200 -14.07 1.69 -19.43
CA TYR A 200 -13.61 0.67 -18.49
C TYR A 200 -14.69 0.39 -17.44
N GLU A 201 -15.58 -0.54 -17.75
CA GLU A 201 -16.46 -1.15 -16.75
C GLU A 201 -15.62 -2.09 -15.89
N ILE A 202 -15.22 -1.59 -14.74
CA ILE A 202 -14.74 -2.40 -13.62
C ILE A 202 -15.89 -2.41 -12.63
N PRO A 203 -16.64 -3.53 -12.55
CA PRO A 203 -17.69 -3.72 -11.57
C PRO A 203 -17.17 -3.50 -10.16
N VAL A 204 -18.03 -2.94 -9.30
CA VAL A 204 -17.68 -2.74 -7.89
C VAL A 204 -17.52 -4.09 -7.16
N VAL A 205 -18.21 -5.13 -7.62
CA VAL A 205 -18.08 -6.50 -7.09
C VAL A 205 -16.64 -7.01 -7.19
N ASP A 206 -15.98 -6.81 -8.33
CA ASP A 206 -14.57 -7.17 -8.53
C ASP A 206 -13.65 -6.50 -7.50
N ILE A 207 -13.94 -5.24 -7.13
CA ILE A 207 -13.15 -4.51 -6.13
C ILE A 207 -13.30 -5.14 -4.75
N TYR A 208 -14.50 -5.62 -4.39
CA TYR A 208 -14.68 -6.34 -3.13
C TYR A 208 -13.93 -7.67 -3.14
N ASP A 209 -13.99 -8.43 -4.23
CA ASP A 209 -13.28 -9.70 -4.35
C ASP A 209 -11.77 -9.51 -4.25
N PHE A 210 -11.21 -8.49 -4.93
CA PHE A 210 -9.79 -8.17 -4.83
C PHE A 210 -9.37 -7.74 -3.41
N ARG A 211 -10.25 -7.06 -2.66
CA ARG A 211 -9.98 -6.72 -1.26
C ARG A 211 -10.00 -7.95 -0.36
N GLN A 212 -10.96 -8.85 -0.57
CA GLN A 212 -11.01 -10.10 0.19
C GLN A 212 -9.77 -10.95 -0.08
N GLU A 213 -9.36 -11.04 -1.34
CA GLU A 213 -8.12 -11.72 -1.71
C GLU A 213 -6.89 -11.04 -1.09
N SER A 214 -6.86 -9.70 -1.05
CA SER A 214 -5.79 -8.95 -0.38
C SER A 214 -5.72 -9.28 1.11
N LEU A 215 -6.86 -9.30 1.80
CA LEU A 215 -6.93 -9.69 3.21
C LEU A 215 -6.50 -11.14 3.43
N ARG A 216 -6.94 -12.06 2.59
CA ARG A 216 -6.54 -13.48 2.65
C ARG A 216 -5.02 -13.62 2.60
N ARG A 217 -4.37 -12.92 1.67
CA ARG A 217 -2.91 -12.90 1.52
C ARG A 217 -2.19 -12.26 2.70
N MET A 218 -2.71 -11.13 3.21
CA MET A 218 -2.16 -10.48 4.40
C MET A 218 -2.24 -11.40 5.63
N PHE A 219 -3.36 -12.10 5.85
CA PHE A 219 -3.50 -13.07 6.94
C PHE A 219 -2.60 -14.28 6.76
N GLU A 220 -2.49 -14.81 5.54
CA GLU A 220 -1.64 -15.94 5.22
C GLU A 220 -0.16 -15.63 5.49
N LEU A 221 0.33 -14.45 5.07
CA LEU A 221 1.69 -14.02 5.38
C LEU A 221 1.93 -13.84 6.88
N LEU A 222 1.01 -13.18 7.59
CA LEU A 222 1.14 -13.01 9.04
C LEU A 222 1.07 -14.33 9.81
N LYS A 223 0.43 -15.36 9.24
CA LYS A 223 0.32 -16.70 9.84
C LYS A 223 1.55 -17.56 9.59
N ASN A 224 2.03 -17.57 8.36
CA ASN A 224 3.06 -18.52 7.90
C ASN A 224 4.45 -17.87 7.74
N GLY A 225 4.56 -16.54 7.86
CA GLY A 225 5.83 -15.84 7.80
C GLY A 225 6.56 -16.07 6.47
N ARG A 226 7.81 -16.54 6.55
CA ARG A 226 8.66 -16.84 5.39
C ARG A 226 8.25 -18.08 4.60
N ASP A 227 7.38 -18.93 5.15
CA ASP A 227 6.84 -20.11 4.47
C ASP A 227 5.56 -19.81 3.68
N SER A 228 5.20 -18.53 3.58
CA SER A 228 3.98 -18.06 2.94
C SER A 228 3.99 -18.24 1.42
N ASP A 229 2.87 -18.72 0.87
CA ASP A 229 2.70 -18.88 -0.58
C ASP A 229 2.69 -17.53 -1.33
N VAL A 230 2.31 -16.44 -0.66
CA VAL A 230 2.28 -15.09 -1.24
C VAL A 230 3.67 -14.63 -1.70
N LEU A 231 4.74 -15.14 -1.08
CA LEU A 231 6.12 -14.79 -1.44
C LEU A 231 6.52 -15.29 -2.84
N LYS A 232 5.79 -16.26 -3.40
CA LYS A 232 5.98 -16.73 -4.79
C LYS A 232 5.53 -15.70 -5.82
N GLU A 233 4.71 -14.74 -5.41
CA GLU A 233 4.28 -13.63 -6.24
C GLU A 233 5.12 -12.38 -5.93
N HIS A 234 5.69 -11.77 -6.98
CA HIS A 234 6.41 -10.51 -6.81
C HIS A 234 5.39 -9.38 -6.56
N PRO A 235 5.58 -8.48 -5.57
CA PRO A 235 4.65 -7.40 -5.27
C PRO A 235 4.38 -6.52 -6.49
N LEU A 236 5.39 -6.19 -7.29
CA LEU A 236 5.25 -5.46 -8.56
C LEU A 236 4.58 -6.25 -9.72
N GLY A 237 4.17 -7.49 -9.48
CA GLY A 237 3.60 -8.42 -10.47
C GLY A 237 4.61 -8.97 -11.49
N SER A 238 4.09 -9.52 -12.59
CA SER A 238 4.85 -10.18 -13.68
C SER A 238 5.85 -9.30 -14.47
N ILE A 239 6.15 -8.08 -14.01
CA ILE A 239 7.21 -7.22 -14.59
C ILE A 239 8.58 -7.93 -14.52
N SER A 240 8.74 -8.94 -13.66
CA SER A 240 9.95 -9.79 -13.61
C SER A 240 10.29 -10.50 -14.93
N LYS A 241 9.31 -10.77 -15.81
CA LYS A 241 9.58 -11.43 -17.12
C LYS A 241 10.26 -10.54 -18.17
N ARG A 242 10.48 -9.25 -17.90
CA ARG A 242 11.10 -8.31 -18.88
C ARG A 242 12.58 -8.04 -18.65
N PHE A 243 13.14 -8.53 -17.54
CA PHE A 243 14.54 -8.31 -17.18
C PHE A 243 15.28 -9.62 -16.82
N SER A 244 14.66 -10.76 -17.09
CA SER A 244 15.30 -12.09 -17.11
C SER A 244 15.76 -12.43 -18.51
#